data_AF-A0A0C3IYB9-F1
#
_entry.id   AF-A0A0C3IYB9-F1
#
_cell.length_a   1.000
_cell.length_b   1.000
_cell.length_c   1.000
_cell.angle_alpha   90.00
_cell.angle_beta   90.00
_cell.angle_gamma   90.00
#
_symmetry.space_group_name_H-M   'P 1'
#
loop_
_entity.id
_entity.type
_entity.pdbx_description
1 polymer ?
#
loop_
_entity_poly.entity_id
_entity_poly.type
_entity_poly.pdbx_seq_one_letter_code
_entity_poly.pdbx_strand_id
1 'polypeptide(L)'
;MTTPTGEPKGLQAVLEERGFDLTGLRSKCSPVCPFESQQCCMARLLSQQDDFCNQTSMLEKLIEDAGHICLFLPKFHCELNPIEMYWGWSKYRYRQATKPNFAAAKEAATDILNSCPVEVIRRFINRSHRFLSAYRLGLTGHAAEWAV
;
A
#
# COMPACT_ATOMS: atom_id res chain seq x y z
N MET A 1 25.63 -0.96 3.38
CA MET A 1 26.15 -2.23 3.96
C MET A 1 26.94 -2.97 2.89
N THR A 2 28.07 -2.41 2.51
CA THR A 2 28.95 -2.98 1.47
C THR A 2 30.38 -3.08 1.99
N THR A 3 31.15 -4.03 1.47
CA THR A 3 32.59 -4.14 1.68
C THR A 3 33.31 -2.95 1.03
N PRO A 4 34.61 -2.73 1.30
CA PRO A 4 35.42 -1.74 0.58
C PRO A 4 35.46 -1.96 -0.94
N THR A 5 35.20 -3.19 -1.40
CA THR A 5 35.10 -3.57 -2.81
C THR A 5 33.72 -3.32 -3.43
N GLY A 6 32.76 -2.83 -2.64
CA GLY A 6 31.39 -2.54 -3.09
C GLY A 6 30.42 -3.72 -3.03
N GLU A 7 30.88 -4.90 -2.58
CA GLU A 7 30.04 -6.10 -2.48
C GLU A 7 29.11 -6.03 -1.25
N PRO A 8 27.88 -6.56 -1.34
CA PRO A 8 26.97 -6.56 -0.19
C PRO A 8 27.53 -7.42 0.95
N LYS A 9 27.57 -6.85 2.17
CA LYS A 9 27.99 -7.60 3.36
C LYS A 9 26.98 -8.69 3.70
N GLY A 10 27.48 -9.81 4.20
CA GLY A 10 26.65 -10.88 4.74
C GLY A 10 25.89 -10.45 6.00
N LEU A 11 24.74 -11.08 6.22
CA LEU A 11 23.84 -10.82 7.35
C LEU A 11 24.55 -10.91 8.72
N GLN A 12 25.41 -11.90 8.90
CA GLN A 12 26.19 -12.12 10.12
C GLN A 12 27.14 -10.94 10.39
N ALA A 13 27.97 -10.59 9.41
CA ALA A 13 28.92 -9.48 9.53
C ALA A 13 28.22 -8.15 9.86
N VAL A 14 27.09 -7.87 9.21
CA VAL A 14 26.29 -6.66 9.48
C VAL A 14 25.80 -6.60 10.93
N LEU A 15 25.35 -7.73 11.49
CA LEU A 15 24.82 -7.78 12.85
C LEU A 15 25.93 -7.79 13.90
N GLU A 16 27.06 -8.45 13.65
CA GLU A 16 28.25 -8.41 14.51
C GLU A 16 28.83 -7.00 14.60
N GLU A 17 28.91 -6.27 13.47
CA GLU A 17 29.33 -4.85 13.44
C GLU A 17 28.40 -3.95 14.26
N ARG A 18 27.14 -4.36 14.47
CA ARG A 18 26.16 -3.67 15.31
C ARG A 18 26.18 -4.12 16.77
N GLY A 19 27.07 -5.06 17.13
CA GLY A 19 27.26 -5.53 18.51
C GLY A 19 26.25 -6.60 18.97
N PHE A 20 25.56 -7.27 18.04
CA PHE A 20 24.68 -8.38 18.41
C PHE A 20 25.46 -9.68 18.65
N ASP A 21 25.10 -10.39 19.72
CA ASP A 21 25.52 -11.79 19.89
C ASP A 21 24.63 -12.69 19.02
N LEU A 22 25.28 -13.43 18.13
CA LEU A 22 24.61 -14.31 17.16
C LEU A 22 24.75 -15.79 17.52
N THR A 23 25.29 -16.11 18.70
CA THR A 23 25.51 -17.47 19.15
C THR A 23 24.19 -18.25 19.16
N GLY A 24 24.14 -19.35 18.42
CA GLY A 24 22.93 -20.19 18.30
C GLY A 24 21.84 -19.64 17.36
N LEU A 25 22.03 -18.47 16.75
CA LEU A 25 21.12 -17.96 15.72
C LEU A 25 21.45 -18.56 14.36
N ARG A 26 20.40 -19.07 13.70
CA ARG A 26 20.44 -19.40 12.27
C ARG A 26 20.27 -18.14 11.43
N SER A 27 20.69 -18.19 10.17
CA SER A 27 20.53 -17.10 9.20
C SER A 27 19.05 -16.74 8.98
N LYS A 28 18.20 -17.72 8.71
CA LYS A 28 16.76 -17.57 8.50
C LYS A 28 16.01 -18.81 9.00
N CYS A 29 14.82 -18.63 9.57
CA CYS A 29 13.94 -19.74 9.92
C CYS A 29 13.39 -20.43 8.66
N SER A 30 13.21 -21.75 8.73
CA SER A 30 12.46 -22.55 7.76
C SER A 30 11.45 -23.43 8.52
N PRO A 31 10.13 -23.21 8.38
CA PRO A 31 9.48 -22.16 7.58
C PRO A 31 9.80 -20.74 8.08
N VAL A 32 9.47 -19.71 7.28
CA VAL A 32 9.69 -18.31 7.64
C VAL A 32 8.99 -18.01 8.97
N CYS A 33 9.72 -17.42 9.92
CA CYS A 33 9.19 -17.08 11.23
C CYS A 33 8.09 -16.00 11.13
N PRO A 34 7.04 -16.08 11.99
CA PRO A 34 6.04 -15.03 12.12
C PRO A 34 6.64 -13.63 12.32
N PHE A 35 5.88 -12.59 11.99
CA PHE A 35 6.36 -11.21 12.08
C PHE A 35 6.65 -10.80 13.52
N GLU A 36 5.86 -11.32 14.47
CA GLU A 36 5.92 -11.05 15.90
C GLU A 36 7.06 -11.80 16.59
N SER A 37 7.71 -12.75 15.91
CA SER A 37 8.82 -13.50 16.50
C SER A 37 9.99 -12.59 16.84
N GLN A 38 10.57 -12.75 18.02
CA GLN A 38 11.75 -12.00 18.45
C GLN A 38 12.97 -12.91 18.52
N GLN A 39 14.12 -12.40 18.07
CA GLN A 39 15.44 -13.04 18.22
C GLN A 39 15.52 -14.53 17.81
N CYS A 40 14.72 -14.98 16.82
CA CYS A 40 14.68 -16.40 16.43
C CYS A 40 15.67 -16.76 15.30
N CYS A 41 16.12 -15.77 14.54
CA CYS A 41 17.11 -15.87 13.48
C CYS A 41 17.69 -14.49 13.17
N MET A 42 18.87 -14.46 12.56
CA MET A 42 19.55 -13.23 12.16
C MET A 42 18.67 -12.36 11.24
N ALA A 43 17.92 -12.96 10.31
CA ALA A 43 17.07 -12.20 9.39
C ALA A 43 15.95 -11.45 10.11
N ARG A 44 15.36 -12.07 11.15
CA ARG A 44 14.33 -11.45 11.98
C ARG A 44 14.92 -10.34 12.84
N LEU A 45 16.07 -10.59 13.46
CA LEU A 45 16.79 -9.61 14.25
C LEU A 45 17.13 -8.36 13.44
N LEU A 46 17.64 -8.53 12.21
CA LEU A 46 17.95 -7.42 11.31
C LEU A 46 16.68 -6.64 10.89
N SER A 47 15.59 -7.36 10.58
CA SER A 47 14.32 -6.72 10.19
C SER A 47 13.68 -5.86 11.28
N GLN A 48 14.09 -6.05 12.53
CA GLN A 48 13.61 -5.32 13.71
C GLN A 48 14.49 -4.12 14.08
N GLN A 49 15.59 -3.89 13.36
CA GLN A 49 16.46 -2.74 13.59
C GLN A 49 15.81 -1.46 13.06
N ASP A 50 16.01 -0.35 13.76
CA ASP A 50 15.34 0.92 13.48
C ASP A 50 15.56 1.43 12.05
N ASP A 51 16.76 1.25 11.50
CA ASP A 51 17.09 1.67 10.14
C ASP A 51 16.37 0.86 9.06
N PHE A 52 16.05 -0.41 9.36
CA PHE A 52 15.24 -1.26 8.48
C PHE A 52 13.74 -1.05 8.68
N CYS A 53 13.28 -0.95 9.94
CA CYS A 53 11.88 -0.71 10.26
C CYS A 53 11.39 0.63 9.72
N ASN A 54 12.23 1.66 9.81
CA ASN A 54 11.89 3.02 9.39
C ASN A 54 12.46 3.35 7.99
N GLN A 55 12.87 2.35 7.22
CA GLN A 55 13.36 2.56 5.87
C GLN A 55 12.23 3.07 4.96
N THR A 56 12.27 4.35 4.60
CA THR A 56 11.38 4.93 3.60
C THR A 56 11.56 4.23 2.26
N SER A 57 10.45 3.81 1.64
CA SER A 57 10.51 3.11 0.35
C SER A 57 11.00 4.04 -0.76
N MET A 58 11.60 3.49 -1.82
CA MET A 58 12.01 4.31 -2.97
C MET A 58 10.82 5.02 -3.62
N LEU A 59 9.65 4.38 -3.63
CA LEU A 59 8.43 4.95 -4.19
C LEU A 59 7.93 6.13 -3.35
N GLU A 60 7.93 5.98 -2.04
CA GLU A 60 7.56 7.05 -1.11
C GLU A 60 8.49 8.26 -1.26
N LYS A 61 9.81 8.04 -1.28
CA LYS A 61 10.79 9.10 -1.55
C LYS A 61 10.53 9.81 -2.87
N LEU A 62 10.30 9.06 -3.95
CA LEU A 62 10.01 9.63 -5.27
C LEU A 62 8.76 10.52 -5.26
N ILE A 63 7.72 10.11 -4.54
CA ILE A 63 6.46 10.86 -4.42
C ILE A 63 6.66 12.12 -3.58
N GLU A 64 7.36 12.01 -2.46
CA GLU A 64 7.66 13.13 -1.55
C GLU A 64 8.59 14.16 -2.20
N ASP A 65 9.62 13.72 -2.92
CA ASP A 65 10.55 14.58 -3.68
C ASP A 65 9.82 15.36 -4.78
N ALA A 66 8.71 14.82 -5.30
CA ALA A 66 7.83 15.52 -6.25
C ALA A 66 6.86 16.51 -5.56
N GLY A 67 6.91 16.66 -4.24
CA GLY A 67 6.03 17.55 -3.46
C GLY A 67 4.65 16.96 -3.17
N HIS A 68 4.47 15.65 -3.29
CA HIS A 68 3.21 14.96 -3.03
C HIS A 68 3.22 14.18 -1.72
N ILE A 69 2.03 13.85 -1.22
CA ILE A 69 1.87 13.02 -0.01
C ILE A 69 1.66 11.56 -0.45
N CYS A 70 2.51 10.65 0.02
CA CYS A 70 2.36 9.21 -0.21
C CYS A 70 1.39 8.60 0.82
N LEU A 71 0.13 8.41 0.44
CA LEU A 71 -0.89 7.81 1.31
C LEU A 71 -0.92 6.28 1.16
N PHE A 72 -0.61 5.56 2.23
CA PHE A 72 -0.79 4.11 2.30
C PHE A 72 -2.18 3.76 2.84
N LEU A 73 -2.98 3.10 2.01
CA LEU A 73 -4.31 2.64 2.40
C LEU A 73 -4.25 1.24 3.03
N PRO A 74 -5.10 0.95 4.04
CA PRO A 74 -5.21 -0.39 4.60
C PRO A 74 -5.54 -1.44 3.53
N LYS A 75 -4.91 -2.62 3.64
CA LYS A 75 -5.18 -3.74 2.74
C LYS A 75 -6.62 -4.24 2.93
N PHE A 76 -7.26 -4.63 1.84
CA PHE A 76 -8.63 -5.18 1.84
C PHE A 76 -9.74 -4.21 2.29
N HIS A 77 -9.47 -2.90 2.22
CA HIS A 77 -10.44 -1.84 2.53
C HIS A 77 -10.67 -0.96 1.30
N CYS A 78 -11.30 -1.51 0.25
CA CYS A 78 -11.49 -0.82 -1.03
C CYS A 78 -12.40 0.42 -0.90
N GLU A 79 -13.30 0.44 0.08
CA GLU A 79 -14.16 1.57 0.44
C GLU A 79 -13.39 2.81 0.90
N LEU A 80 -12.15 2.64 1.39
CA LEU A 80 -11.26 3.74 1.76
C LEU A 80 -10.51 4.33 0.56
N ASN A 81 -10.63 3.74 -0.63
CA ASN A 81 -10.00 4.21 -1.85
C ASN A 81 -11.03 4.84 -2.82
N PRO A 82 -11.11 6.18 -2.93
CA PRO A 82 -12.12 6.84 -3.76
C PRO A 82 -12.09 6.44 -5.24
N ILE A 83 -10.94 5.96 -5.75
CA ILE A 83 -10.79 5.55 -7.15
C ILE A 83 -11.71 4.36 -7.50
N GLU A 84 -12.04 3.50 -6.53
CA GLU A 84 -12.91 2.33 -6.76
C GLU A 84 -14.34 2.77 -7.12
N MET A 85 -14.84 3.82 -6.43
CA MET A 85 -16.14 4.42 -6.74
C MET A 85 -16.13 5.14 -8.09
N TYR A 86 -15.03 5.83 -8.41
CA TYR A 86 -14.82 6.46 -9.70
C TYR A 86 -14.82 5.43 -10.85
N TRP A 87 -14.14 4.30 -10.67
CA TRP A 87 -14.18 3.20 -11.63
C TRP A 87 -15.57 2.58 -11.75
N GLY A 88 -16.30 2.40 -10.63
CA GLY A 88 -17.68 1.94 -10.65
C GLY A 88 -18.59 2.87 -11.47
N TRP A 89 -18.50 4.17 -11.22
CA TRP A 89 -19.26 5.20 -11.94
C TRP A 89 -18.96 5.22 -13.44
N SER A 90 -17.67 5.11 -13.79
CA SER A 90 -17.19 5.14 -15.17
C SER A 90 -17.59 3.87 -15.91
N LYS A 91 -17.38 2.70 -15.31
CA LYS A 91 -17.74 1.40 -15.91
C LYS A 91 -19.23 1.28 -16.17
N TYR A 92 -20.07 1.80 -15.27
CA TYR A 92 -21.52 1.80 -15.46
C TYR A 92 -21.92 2.55 -16.74
N ARG A 93 -21.42 3.76 -16.94
CA ARG A 93 -21.68 4.56 -18.15
C ARG A 93 -21.04 3.96 -19.39
N TYR A 94 -19.82 3.44 -19.25
CA TYR A 94 -19.13 2.79 -20.34
C TYR A 94 -19.92 1.60 -20.89
N ARG A 95 -20.61 0.84 -20.03
CA ARG A 95 -21.51 -0.23 -20.47
C ARG A 95 -22.72 0.27 -21.27
N GLN A 96 -23.21 1.47 -20.99
CA GLN A 96 -24.36 2.06 -21.68
C GLN A 96 -24.01 2.68 -23.05
N ALA A 97 -22.75 3.04 -23.28
CA ALA A 97 -22.32 3.64 -24.54
C ALA A 97 -22.34 2.63 -25.71
N THR A 98 -22.76 3.06 -26.89
CA THR A 98 -22.63 2.28 -28.13
C THR A 98 -21.16 2.26 -28.58
N LYS A 99 -20.61 1.08 -28.86
CA LYS A 99 -19.20 0.89 -29.21
C LYS A 99 -19.10 -0.03 -30.44
N PRO A 100 -19.26 0.49 -31.66
CA PRO A 100 -19.35 -0.34 -32.88
C PRO A 100 -18.04 -1.05 -33.24
N ASN A 101 -16.91 -0.56 -32.76
CA ASN A 101 -15.59 -1.14 -32.99
C ASN A 101 -14.65 -0.77 -31.83
N PHE A 102 -13.43 -1.30 -31.88
CA PHE A 102 -12.43 -1.08 -30.82
C PHE A 102 -11.94 0.37 -30.73
N ALA A 103 -11.88 1.11 -31.84
CA ALA A 103 -11.50 2.52 -31.82
C ALA A 103 -12.54 3.35 -31.07
N ALA A 104 -13.82 3.19 -31.41
CA ALA A 104 -14.92 3.83 -30.72
C ALA A 104 -15.02 3.39 -29.24
N ALA A 105 -14.61 2.16 -28.91
CA ALA A 105 -14.52 1.72 -27.52
C ALA A 105 -13.44 2.48 -26.73
N LYS A 106 -12.28 2.78 -27.34
CA LYS A 106 -11.24 3.60 -26.69
C LYS A 106 -11.69 5.04 -26.49
N GLU A 107 -12.29 5.64 -27.52
CA GLU A 107 -12.85 7.00 -27.45
C GLU A 107 -13.89 7.10 -26.33
N ALA A 108 -14.85 6.17 -26.31
CA ALA A 108 -15.88 6.13 -25.27
C ALA A 108 -15.28 5.97 -23.86
N ALA A 109 -14.17 5.23 -23.69
CA ALA A 109 -13.51 5.12 -22.39
C ALA A 109 -12.95 6.47 -21.94
N THR A 110 -12.22 7.17 -22.81
CA THR A 110 -11.65 8.49 -22.50
C THR A 110 -12.74 9.52 -22.23
N ASP A 111 -13.78 9.59 -23.07
CA ASP A 111 -14.88 10.53 -22.91
C ASP A 111 -15.59 10.33 -21.57
N ILE A 112 -15.82 9.08 -21.18
CA ILE A 112 -16.54 8.78 -19.94
C ILE A 112 -15.69 9.08 -18.73
N LEU A 113 -14.40 8.77 -18.75
CA LEU A 113 -13.47 9.16 -17.69
C LEU A 113 -13.46 10.68 -17.52
N ASN A 114 -13.39 11.44 -18.61
CA ASN A 114 -13.41 12.91 -18.57
C ASN A 114 -14.78 13.50 -18.21
N SER A 115 -15.86 12.71 -18.32
CA SER A 115 -17.22 13.17 -18.04
C SER A 115 -17.61 13.16 -16.57
N CYS A 116 -16.79 12.59 -15.67
CA CYS A 116 -17.14 12.49 -14.26
C CYS A 116 -17.23 13.87 -13.60
N PRO A 117 -18.42 14.30 -13.14
CA PRO A 117 -18.55 15.64 -12.58
C PRO A 117 -17.76 15.79 -11.27
N VAL A 118 -17.20 16.97 -11.06
CA VAL A 118 -16.37 17.28 -9.88
C VAL A 118 -17.15 17.07 -8.58
N GLU A 119 -18.44 17.41 -8.55
CA GLU A 119 -19.31 17.20 -7.39
C GLU A 119 -19.51 15.71 -7.07
N VAL A 120 -19.48 14.84 -8.09
CA VAL A 120 -19.56 13.39 -7.90
C VAL A 120 -18.25 12.86 -7.34
N ILE A 121 -17.10 13.32 -7.87
CA ILE A 121 -15.77 12.97 -7.34
C ILE A 121 -15.66 13.37 -5.85
N ARG A 122 -16.11 14.58 -5.50
CA ARG A 122 -16.13 15.05 -4.10
C ARG A 122 -17.01 14.16 -3.21
N ARG A 123 -18.15 13.65 -3.71
CA ARG A 123 -18.99 12.70 -2.96
C ARG A 123 -18.27 11.37 -2.70
N PHE A 124 -17.46 10.88 -3.64
CA PHE A 124 -16.66 9.67 -3.44
C PHE A 124 -15.63 9.85 -2.32
N ILE A 125 -14.89 10.96 -2.35
CA ILE A 125 -13.92 11.31 -1.30
C ILE A 125 -14.62 11.39 0.06
N ASN A 126 -15.75 12.11 0.14
CA ASN A 126 -16.54 12.22 1.37
C ASN A 126 -17.05 10.86 1.87
N ARG A 127 -17.44 9.95 0.97
CA ARG A 127 -17.86 8.60 1.34
C ARG A 127 -16.71 7.80 1.97
N SER A 128 -15.51 7.83 1.39
CA SER A 128 -14.34 7.18 2.00
C SER A 128 -13.99 7.79 3.36
N HIS A 129 -14.14 9.11 3.55
CA HIS A 129 -13.98 9.74 4.86
C HIS A 129 -15.01 9.29 5.90
N ARG A 130 -16.26 9.07 5.50
CA ARG A 130 -17.29 8.54 6.41
C ARG A 130 -16.98 7.10 6.82
N PHE A 131 -16.53 6.24 5.89
CA PHE A 131 -16.04 4.90 6.23
C PHE A 131 -14.88 4.96 7.23
N LEU A 132 -13.90 5.85 6.97
CA LEU A 132 -12.80 6.07 7.90
C LEU A 132 -13.28 6.50 9.29
N SER A 133 -14.30 7.36 9.37
CA SER A 133 -14.91 7.77 10.63
C SER A 133 -15.62 6.61 11.33
N ALA A 134 -16.40 5.80 10.59
CA ALA A 134 -17.09 4.64 11.13
C ALA A 134 -16.09 3.61 11.73
N TYR A 135 -14.99 3.36 11.03
CA TYR A 135 -13.92 2.48 11.51
C TYR A 135 -13.21 3.01 12.75
N ARG A 136 -12.95 4.32 12.82
CA ARG A 136 -12.39 4.95 14.03
C ARG A 136 -13.31 4.83 15.25
N LEU A 137 -14.62 4.72 15.04
CA LEU A 137 -15.62 4.45 16.07
C LEU A 137 -15.79 2.96 16.40
N GLY A 138 -15.00 2.08 15.76
CA GLY A 138 -15.03 0.62 16.00
C GLY A 138 -16.08 -0.14 15.20
N LEU A 139 -16.81 0.51 14.28
CA LEU A 139 -17.72 -0.20 13.37
C LEU A 139 -16.91 -1.00 12.34
N THR A 140 -17.46 -2.11 11.86
CA THR A 140 -16.83 -2.93 10.81
C THR A 140 -17.90 -3.55 9.90
N GLY A 141 -17.49 -3.98 8.69
CA GLY A 141 -18.36 -4.70 7.75
C GLY A 141 -19.68 -3.98 7.48
N HIS A 142 -20.79 -4.73 7.55
CA HIS A 142 -22.13 -4.20 7.30
C HIS A 142 -22.57 -3.08 8.25
N ALA A 143 -22.07 -3.06 9.49
CA ALA A 143 -22.41 -1.99 10.43
C ALA A 143 -21.80 -0.65 9.98
N ALA A 144 -20.57 -0.67 9.46
CA ALA A 144 -19.95 0.52 8.88
C ALA A 144 -20.64 0.93 7.58
N GLU A 145 -20.98 -0.02 6.72
CA GLU A 145 -21.71 0.26 5.48
C GLU A 145 -23.07 0.91 5.71
N TRP A 146 -23.82 0.45 6.73
CA TRP A 146 -25.12 1.02 7.10
C TRP A 146 -25.00 2.47 7.61
N ALA A 147 -23.88 2.83 8.23
CA ALA A 147 -23.68 4.15 8.83
C ALA A 147 -23.21 5.24 7.84
N VAL A 148 -22.88 4.89 6.59
CA VAL A 148 -22.18 5.77 5.61
C VAL A 148 -23.06 6.25 4.47
#